data_AF-A0A1T5ACQ2-F1
#
_entry.id   AF-A0A1T5ACQ2-F1
#
_cell.length_a   1.000
_cell.length_b   1.000
_cell.length_c   1.000
_cell.angle_alpha   90.00
_cell.angle_beta   90.00
_cell.angle_gamma   90.00
#
_symmetry.space_group_name_H-M   'P 1'
#
loop_
_entity.id
_entity.type
_entity.pdbx_description
1 polymer ?
#
loop_
_entity_poly.entity_id
_entity_poly.type
_entity_poly.pdbx_seq_one_letter_code
_entity_poly.pdbx_strand_id
1 'polypeptide(L)'
;MDLRKARQKRGWTLERVAELVGTTPMSVSRHETGQSFPRPDPLDRYLALYHGDVTEEEIRATYLKIQKARAAQAPPKEETVP
;
A
#
# COMPACT_ATOMS: atom_id res chain seq x y z
N MET A 1 3.87 -3.02 -12.18
CA MET A 1 4.47 -1.88 -11.48
C MET A 1 3.82 -1.79 -10.09
N ASP A 2 4.45 -1.22 -9.06
CA ASP A 2 3.80 -0.99 -7.76
C ASP A 2 3.98 0.48 -7.34
N LEU A 3 3.24 0.95 -6.33
CA LEU A 3 3.28 2.35 -5.90
C LEU A 3 4.70 2.84 -5.61
N ARG A 4 5.53 2.01 -4.97
CA ARG A 4 6.90 2.36 -4.62
C ARG A 4 7.77 2.51 -5.86
N LYS A 5 7.68 1.56 -6.79
CA LYS A 5 8.42 1.60 -8.05
C LYS A 5 7.98 2.78 -8.91
N ALA A 6 6.68 3.10 -8.95
CA ALA A 6 6.16 4.25 -9.67
C ALA A 6 6.65 5.57 -9.08
N ARG A 7 6.63 5.69 -7.75
CA ARG A 7 7.22 6.83 -7.05
C ARG A 7 8.71 6.99 -7.34
N GLN A 8 9.48 5.91 -7.23
CA GLN A 8 10.93 5.91 -7.45
C GLN A 8 11.29 6.24 -8.92
N LYS A 9 10.54 5.70 -9.89
CA LYS A 9 10.72 6.01 -11.32
C LYS A 9 10.55 7.51 -11.60
N ARG A 10 9.68 8.19 -10.85
CA ARG A 10 9.44 9.64 -10.95
C ARG A 10 10.37 10.48 -10.07
N GLY A 11 11.27 9.86 -9.31
CA GLY A 11 12.18 10.56 -8.39
C GLY A 11 11.47 11.25 -7.23
N TRP A 12 10.25 10.82 -6.89
CA TRP A 12 9.44 11.49 -5.86
C TRP A 12 9.73 10.96 -4.45
N THR A 13 9.69 11.86 -3.47
CA THR A 13 9.72 11.50 -2.05
C THR A 13 8.35 11.07 -1.56
N LEU A 14 8.28 10.48 -0.36
CA LEU A 14 7.00 10.11 0.25
C LEU A 14 6.15 11.34 0.57
N GLU A 15 6.79 12.43 1.01
CA GLU A 15 6.16 13.73 1.30
C GLU A 15 5.50 14.29 0.06
N ARG A 16 6.20 14.27 -1.08
CA ARG A 16 5.65 14.77 -2.34
C ARG A 16 4.41 13.98 -2.77
N VAL A 17 4.46 12.65 -2.67
CA VAL A 17 3.30 11.81 -3.01
C VAL A 17 2.15 12.03 -2.03
N ALA A 18 2.46 12.20 -0.74
CA ALA A 18 1.46 12.44 0.29
C ALA A 18 0.73 13.76 0.07
N GLU A 19 1.43 14.82 -0.30
CA GLU A 19 0.86 16.11 -0.69
C GLU A 19 -0.08 15.97 -1.90
N LEU A 20 0.39 15.31 -2.97
CA LEU A 20 -0.39 15.12 -4.21
C LEU A 20 -1.63 14.25 -4.01
N VAL A 21 -1.55 13.24 -3.15
CA VAL A 21 -2.66 12.33 -2.82
C VAL A 21 -3.51 12.89 -1.67
N GLY A 22 -3.08 13.96 -1.00
CA GLY A 22 -3.74 14.53 0.17
C GLY A 22 -3.86 13.53 1.33
N THR A 23 -2.76 12.89 1.69
CA THR A 23 -2.63 11.98 2.84
C THR A 23 -1.33 12.28 3.60
N THR A 24 -0.89 11.39 4.49
CA THR A 24 0.38 11.53 5.22
C THR A 24 1.49 10.65 4.62
N PRO A 25 2.78 11.04 4.74
CA PRO A 25 3.90 10.22 4.24
C PRO A 25 3.93 8.82 4.86
N MET A 26 3.50 8.71 6.11
CA MET A 26 3.32 7.43 6.82
C MET A 26 2.26 6.55 6.13
N SER A 27 1.13 7.13 5.73
CA SER A 27 0.08 6.39 5.01
C SER A 27 0.59 5.92 3.65
N VAL A 28 1.29 6.78 2.91
CA VAL A 28 1.95 6.40 1.65
C VAL A 28 2.89 5.20 1.86
N SER A 29 3.75 5.26 2.88
CA SER A 29 4.67 4.17 3.21
C SER A 29 3.92 2.86 3.51
N ARG A 30 2.84 2.92 4.29
CA ARG A 30 2.02 1.73 4.61
C ARG A 30 1.33 1.14 3.38
N HIS A 31 0.88 1.98 2.45
CA HIS A 31 0.30 1.53 1.18
C HIS A 31 1.36 0.89 0.28
N GLU A 32 2.52 1.53 0.14
CA GLU A 32 3.66 1.03 -0.65
C GLU A 32 4.21 -0.30 -0.13
N THR A 33 4.12 -0.51 1.18
CA THR A 33 4.62 -1.73 1.85
C THR A 33 3.52 -2.76 2.11
N GLY A 34 2.30 -2.53 1.65
CA GLY A 34 1.16 -3.44 1.85
C GLY A 34 0.74 -3.65 3.32
N GLN A 35 1.19 -2.79 4.23
CA GLN A 35 0.80 -2.84 5.64
C GLN A 35 -0.68 -2.48 5.82
N SER A 36 -1.20 -1.60 4.97
CA SER A 36 -2.63 -1.26 4.86
C SER A 36 -3.01 -1.04 3.41
N PHE A 37 -4.27 -1.31 3.08
CA PHE A 37 -4.84 -0.95 1.79
C PHE A 37 -5.33 0.52 1.84
N PRO A 38 -5.13 1.34 0.78
CA PRO A 38 -5.66 2.69 0.73
C PRO A 38 -7.17 2.72 0.90
N ARG A 39 -7.69 3.78 1.53
CA ARG A 39 -9.13 4.08 1.49
C ARG A 39 -9.55 4.51 0.07
N PRO A 40 -10.86 4.58 -0.23
CA PRO A 40 -11.34 5.00 -1.55
C PRO A 40 -10.75 6.33 -2.04
N ASP A 41 -10.80 7.42 -1.26
CA ASP A 41 -10.30 8.72 -1.76
C ASP A 41 -8.80 8.71 -2.08
N PRO A 42 -7.91 8.19 -1.21
CA PRO A 42 -6.49 8.04 -1.57
C PRO A 42 -6.27 7.08 -2.75
N LEU A 43 -7.06 6.01 -2.88
CA LEU A 43 -6.96 5.06 -3.99
C LEU A 43 -7.23 5.76 -5.33
N ASP A 44 -8.35 6.47 -5.44
CA ASP A 44 -8.71 7.20 -6.65
C ASP A 44 -7.65 8.24 -7.01
N ARG A 45 -7.11 8.94 -6.01
CA ARG A 45 -6.02 9.91 -6.20
C ARG A 45 -4.72 9.26 -6.65
N TYR A 46 -4.38 8.05 -6.18
CA TYR A 46 -3.22 7.32 -6.71
C TYR A 46 -3.41 6.95 -8.17
N LEU A 47 -4.58 6.41 -8.53
CA LEU A 47 -4.87 5.99 -9.91
C LEU A 47 -4.84 7.20 -10.86
N ALA A 48 -5.41 8.33 -10.44
CA ALA A 48 -5.35 9.58 -11.17
C ALA A 48 -3.91 10.11 -11.30
N LEU A 49 -3.14 10.12 -10.20
CA LEU A 49 -1.76 10.64 -10.18
C LEU A 49 -0.82 9.83 -11.08
N TYR A 50 -1.00 8.52 -11.13
CA TYR A 50 -0.14 7.62 -11.90
C TYR A 50 -0.61 7.38 -13.33
N HIS A 51 -1.79 7.86 -13.74
CA HIS A 51 -2.27 7.80 -15.13
C HIS A 51 -2.15 6.40 -15.77
N GLY A 52 -2.44 5.34 -15.00
CA GLY A 52 -2.36 3.95 -15.47
C GLY A 52 -0.98 3.29 -15.33
N ASP A 53 0.07 4.00 -14.91
CA ASP A 53 1.35 3.38 -14.52
C ASP A 53 1.19 2.44 -13.30
N VAL A 54 0.12 2.64 -12.52
CA VAL A 54 -0.27 1.81 -11.37
C VAL A 54 -1.76 1.56 -11.45
N THR A 55 -2.15 0.31 -11.30
CA THR A 55 -3.54 -0.14 -11.26
C THR A 55 -3.98 -0.52 -9.84
N GLU A 56 -5.29 -0.55 -9.58
CA GLU A 56 -5.82 -1.01 -8.29
C GLU A 56 -5.41 -2.47 -8.02
N GLU A 57 -5.41 -3.31 -9.04
CA GLU A 57 -5.03 -4.72 -8.91
C GLU A 57 -3.59 -4.88 -8.42
N GLU A 58 -2.66 -4.05 -8.88
CA GLU A 58 -1.26 -4.07 -8.41
C GLU A 58 -1.11 -3.58 -6.97
N ILE A 59 -1.88 -2.56 -6.58
CA ILE A 59 -1.94 -2.08 -5.18
C ILE A 59 -2.49 -3.21 -4.29
N ARG A 60 -3.58 -3.85 -4.72
CA ARG A 60 -4.22 -4.96 -4.01
C ARG A 60 -3.30 -6.17 -3.91
N ALA A 61 -2.58 -6.52 -4.98
CA ALA A 61 -1.61 -7.62 -4.98
C ALA A 61 -0.50 -7.39 -3.95
N THR A 62 0.00 -6.15 -3.84
CA THR A 62 1.00 -5.78 -2.84
C THR A 62 0.46 -5.98 -1.41
N TYR A 63 -0.76 -5.51 -1.14
CA TYR A 63 -1.43 -5.71 0.14
C TYR A 63 -1.62 -7.20 0.48
N LEU A 64 -2.22 -7.98 -0.43
CA LEU A 64 -2.51 -9.40 -0.21
C LEU A 64 -1.26 -10.24 0.01
N LYS A 65 -0.17 -9.96 -0.72
CA LYS A 65 1.12 -10.62 -0.54
C LYS A 65 1.61 -10.48 0.91
N ILE A 66 1.49 -9.28 1.48
CA ILE A 66 1.96 -8.98 2.83
C ILE A 66 1.01 -9.55 3.89
N GLN A 67 -0.30 -9.50 3.67
CA GLN A 67 -1.27 -10.15 4.57
C GLN A 67 -1.06 -11.67 4.63
N LYS A 68 -0.86 -12.32 3.48
CA LYS A 68 -0.59 -13.76 3.43
C LYS A 68 0.71 -14.11 4.16
N ALA A 69 1.77 -13.33 3.96
CA ALA A 69 3.04 -13.52 4.66
C ALA A 69 2.87 -13.36 6.19
N ARG A 70 2.08 -12.39 6.65
CA ARG A 70 1.79 -12.21 8.08
C ARG A 70 0.99 -13.36 8.66
N ALA A 71 -0.04 -13.83 7.96
CA ALA A 71 -0.85 -14.97 8.40
C ALA A 71 -0.01 -16.25 8.54
N ALA A 72 0.94 -16.48 7.63
CA ALA A 72 1.85 -17.63 7.69
C ALA A 72 2.88 -17.57 8.83
N GLN A 73 3.13 -16.39 9.40
CA GLN A 73 4.09 -16.16 10.49
C GLN A 73 3.42 -16.00 11.86
N ALA A 74 2.08 -15.97 11.92
CA ALA A 74 1.37 -15.92 13.19
C ALA A 74 1.50 -17.29 13.90
N PRO A 75 1.91 -17.34 15.17
CA PRO A 75 1.83 -18.57 15.94
C PRO A 75 0.36 -19.04 15.98
N PRO A 76 0.09 -20.36 15.97
CA PRO A 76 -1.26 -20.85 16.19
C PRO A 76 -1.76 -20.24 17.49
N LYS A 77 -2.97 -19.67 17.48
CA LYS A 77 -3.61 -19.19 18.71
C LYS A 77 -3.69 -20.39 19.63
N GLU A 78 -2.92 -20.39 20.73
CA GLU A 78 -3.08 -21.36 21.80
C GLU A 78 -4.55 -21.34 22.22
N GLU A 79 -5.22 -22.46 21.97
CA GLU A 79 -6.53 -22.77 22.51
C GLU A 79 -6.45 -22.54 24.01
N THR A 80 -7.09 -21.48 24.48
CA THR A 80 -7.30 -21.30 25.92
C THR A 80 -8.31 -22.37 26.31
N VAL A 81 -7.81 -23.53 26.73
CA VAL A 81 -8.61 -24.59 27.35
C VAL A 81 -9.15 -24.01 28.68
N PRO A 82 -10.48 -24.10 28.92
CA PRO A 82 -11.14 -23.50 30.07
C PRO A 82 -10.73 -24.10 31.42
#